data_AF-Q5C3W2-F1
#
_entry.id   AF-Q5C3W2-F1
#
_cell.length_a   1.000
_cell.length_b   1.000
_cell.length_c   1.000
_cell.angle_alpha   90.00
_cell.angle_beta   90.00
_cell.angle_gamma   90.00
#
_symmetry.space_group_name_H-M   'P 1'
#
loop_
_entity.id
_entity.type
_entity.pdbx_description
1 polymer ?
#
loop_
_entity_poly.entity_id
_entity_poly.type
_entity_poly.pdbx_seq_one_letter_code
_entity_poly.pdbx_strand_id
1 'polypeptide(L)'
;MKAPEGFRLPNPIDFETHPPPGLPKYLKHQVYDKPEVFAKVDNHAIQVAEYQHPTFRDLMWDLLYRYKLDELERARVIFRWMTAKDMQNIYFEHVPPNSPEDVLMSFSTNRGTFSRMYEVMCNYSEIHCVTVSGYAKGVDYLPGDKFSGLPPNHSWNVIYIRGSWQLVDVHWAARYLSSGKNVPENVGYEYDD
;
A
#
# COMPACT_ATOMS: atom_id res chain seq x y z
N MET A 1 17.29 -4.99 -6.87
CA MET A 1 17.90 -5.68 -8.04
C MET A 1 17.53 -4.94 -9.32
N LYS A 2 18.32 -5.00 -10.41
CA LYS A 2 17.93 -4.37 -11.71
C LYS A 2 17.04 -5.31 -12.53
N ALA A 3 16.01 -4.76 -13.16
CA ALA A 3 15.13 -5.54 -14.00
C ALA A 3 15.78 -5.85 -15.36
N PRO A 4 15.58 -7.07 -15.91
CA PRO A 4 16.15 -7.51 -17.19
C PRO A 4 15.83 -6.53 -18.32
N GLU A 5 16.73 -6.29 -19.26
CA GLU A 5 16.56 -5.26 -20.31
C GLU A 5 15.23 -5.34 -21.08
N GLY A 6 14.73 -6.56 -21.34
CA GLY A 6 13.46 -6.78 -22.04
C GLY A 6 12.19 -6.58 -21.21
N PHE A 7 12.30 -6.45 -19.88
CA PHE A 7 11.14 -6.26 -19.01
C PHE A 7 10.53 -4.87 -19.19
N ARG A 8 9.22 -4.82 -19.38
CA ARG A 8 8.43 -3.60 -19.46
C ARG A 8 7.32 -3.66 -18.42
N LEU A 9 7.09 -2.55 -17.72
CA LEU A 9 5.93 -2.45 -16.86
C LEU A 9 4.65 -2.46 -17.70
N PRO A 10 3.57 -3.10 -17.21
CA PRO A 10 2.26 -2.89 -17.77
C PRO A 10 1.87 -1.41 -17.69
N ASN A 11 0.95 -1.00 -18.57
CA ASN A 11 0.30 0.29 -18.41
C ASN A 11 -0.51 0.28 -17.11
N PRO A 12 -0.57 1.39 -16.37
CA PRO A 12 -1.41 1.48 -15.19
C PRO A 12 -2.87 1.27 -15.59
N ILE A 13 -3.64 0.60 -14.72
CA ILE A 13 -5.09 0.45 -14.88
C ILE A 13 -5.73 1.83 -15.06
N ASP A 14 -6.58 1.93 -16.08
CA ASP A 14 -7.42 3.11 -16.32
C ASP A 14 -8.60 3.11 -15.33
N PHE A 15 -8.82 4.26 -14.70
CA PHE A 15 -9.91 4.45 -13.74
C PHE A 15 -11.28 4.10 -14.33
N GLU A 16 -11.51 4.41 -15.62
CA GLU A 16 -12.77 4.12 -16.31
C GLU A 16 -13.03 2.62 -16.48
N THR A 17 -12.01 1.78 -16.27
CA THR A 17 -12.12 0.32 -16.37
C THR A 17 -12.42 -0.36 -15.05
N HIS A 18 -12.54 0.39 -13.95
CA HIS A 18 -12.86 -0.20 -12.65
C HIS A 18 -14.22 -0.93 -12.68
N PRO A 19 -14.32 -2.10 -12.02
CA PRO A 19 -15.61 -2.72 -11.78
C PRO A 19 -16.58 -1.76 -11.06
N PRO A 20 -17.90 -1.92 -11.21
CA PRO A 20 -18.84 -1.10 -10.49
C PRO A 20 -18.66 -1.26 -8.96
N PRO A 21 -18.87 -0.20 -8.18
CA PRO A 21 -18.77 -0.27 -6.73
C PRO A 21 -19.79 -1.27 -6.18
N GLY A 22 -19.40 -2.01 -5.15
CA GLY A 22 -20.24 -3.02 -4.53
C GLY A 22 -19.71 -3.46 -3.17
N LEU A 23 -20.59 -4.06 -2.37
CA LEU A 23 -20.21 -4.61 -1.07
C LEU A 23 -19.26 -5.82 -1.24
N PRO A 24 -18.38 -6.06 -0.26
CA PRO A 24 -17.59 -7.29 -0.22
C PRO A 24 -18.50 -8.53 -0.30
N LYS A 25 -18.22 -9.42 -1.24
CA LYS A 25 -18.98 -10.67 -1.44
C LYS A 25 -18.55 -11.78 -0.48
N TYR A 26 -17.43 -11.58 0.20
CA TYR A 26 -16.87 -12.52 1.16
C TYR A 26 -16.11 -11.80 2.26
N LEU A 27 -16.01 -12.45 3.41
CA LEU A 27 -15.29 -11.99 4.60
C LEU A 27 -13.80 -12.35 4.49
N LYS A 28 -12.96 -11.65 5.25
CA LYS A 28 -11.50 -11.85 5.28
C LYS A 28 -11.06 -13.32 5.47
N HIS A 29 -11.69 -14.04 6.39
CA HIS A 29 -11.34 -15.45 6.65
C HIS A 29 -11.72 -16.41 5.50
N GLN A 30 -12.54 -15.95 4.55
CA GLN A 30 -12.87 -16.70 3.34
C GLN A 30 -11.88 -16.40 2.19
N VAL A 31 -11.00 -15.41 2.36
CA VAL A 31 -9.96 -15.03 1.39
C VAL A 31 -8.73 -15.91 1.56
N TYR A 32 -8.37 -16.19 2.81
CA TYR A 32 -7.30 -17.08 3.23
C TYR A 32 -7.55 -17.56 4.66
N ASP A 33 -7.04 -18.76 4.99
CA ASP A 33 -7.30 -19.39 6.28
C ASP A 33 -6.56 -18.70 7.44
N LYS A 34 -5.24 -18.57 7.32
CA LYS A 34 -4.38 -17.94 8.31
C LYS A 34 -3.24 -17.15 7.66
N PRO A 35 -2.70 -16.09 8.30
CA PRO A 35 -1.68 -15.23 7.68
C PRO A 35 -0.39 -15.96 7.28
N GLU A 36 -0.06 -17.10 7.91
CA GLU A 36 1.16 -17.85 7.65
C GLU A 36 1.25 -18.38 6.20
N VAL A 37 0.12 -18.47 5.49
CA VAL A 37 0.12 -18.81 4.06
C VAL A 37 0.92 -17.81 3.23
N PHE A 38 1.05 -16.56 3.70
CA PHE A 38 1.82 -15.51 3.04
C PHE A 38 3.28 -15.43 3.47
N ALA A 39 3.78 -16.32 4.34
CA ALA A 39 5.13 -16.19 4.90
C ALA A 39 6.23 -16.02 3.84
N LYS A 40 6.13 -16.72 2.71
CA LYS A 40 7.09 -16.58 1.59
C LYS A 40 6.98 -15.20 0.91
N VAL A 41 5.76 -14.75 0.64
CA VAL A 41 5.47 -13.45 0.04
C VAL A 41 5.94 -12.32 0.95
N ASP A 42 5.65 -12.45 2.25
CA ASP A 42 6.01 -11.46 3.25
C ASP A 42 7.52 -11.36 3.44
N ASN A 43 8.22 -12.50 3.49
CA ASN A 43 9.68 -12.52 3.59
C ASN A 43 10.35 -11.89 2.36
N HIS A 44 9.83 -12.17 1.16
CA HIS A 44 10.30 -11.53 -0.07
C HIS A 44 10.13 -10.01 -0.01
N ALA A 45 8.93 -9.53 0.36
CA ALA A 45 8.66 -8.11 0.49
C ALA A 45 9.58 -7.41 1.51
N ILE A 46 9.84 -8.05 2.65
CA ILE A 46 10.76 -7.53 3.68
C ILE A 46 12.19 -7.45 3.13
N GLN A 47 12.68 -8.49 2.46
CA GLN A 47 14.01 -8.49 1.86
C GLN A 47 14.15 -7.38 0.82
N VAL A 48 13.16 -7.21 -0.07
CA VAL A 48 13.17 -6.14 -1.08
C VAL A 48 13.15 -4.75 -0.43
N ALA A 49 12.50 -4.60 0.74
CA ALA A 49 12.45 -3.32 1.46
C ALA A 49 13.82 -2.85 1.98
N GLU A 50 14.75 -3.77 2.23
CA GLU A 50 16.12 -3.45 2.69
C GLU A 50 16.98 -2.76 1.61
N TYR A 51 16.58 -2.84 0.33
CA TYR A 51 17.32 -2.28 -0.79
C TYR A 51 16.69 -1.00 -1.32
N GLN A 52 17.52 -0.12 -1.89
CA GLN A 52 17.06 0.95 -2.77
C GLN A 52 17.09 0.46 -4.21
N HIS A 53 16.11 0.88 -5.01
CA HIS A 53 16.00 0.54 -6.42
C HIS A 53 16.18 1.82 -7.24
N PRO A 54 17.03 1.84 -8.29
CA PRO A 54 17.25 3.03 -9.09
C PRO A 54 16.00 3.63 -9.72
N THR A 55 15.05 2.76 -10.12
CA THR A 55 13.82 3.14 -10.83
C THR A 55 12.61 2.39 -10.27
N PHE A 56 11.40 2.93 -10.47
CA PHE A 56 10.16 2.23 -10.12
C PHE A 56 10.01 0.92 -10.88
N ARG A 57 10.48 0.87 -12.13
CA ARG A 57 10.55 -0.35 -12.94
C ARG A 57 11.36 -1.45 -12.25
N ASP A 58 12.53 -1.12 -11.73
CA ASP A 58 13.39 -2.08 -11.04
C ASP A 58 12.75 -2.59 -9.75
N LEU A 59 12.11 -1.69 -8.98
CA LEU A 59 11.34 -2.03 -7.79
C LEU A 59 10.21 -3.01 -8.12
N MET A 60 9.34 -2.65 -9.05
CA MET A 60 8.16 -3.45 -9.42
C MET A 60 8.56 -4.81 -9.98
N TRP A 61 9.64 -4.88 -10.76
CA TRP A 61 10.14 -6.16 -11.24
C TRP A 61 10.60 -7.07 -10.09
N ASP A 62 11.47 -6.56 -9.22
CA ASP A 62 12.04 -7.33 -8.11
C ASP A 62 10.94 -7.77 -7.13
N LEU A 63 10.01 -6.86 -6.83
CA LEU A 63 8.93 -7.07 -5.87
C LEU A 63 7.83 -8.00 -6.40
N LEU A 64 7.36 -7.78 -7.63
CA LEU A 64 6.14 -8.41 -8.15
C LEU A 64 6.41 -9.37 -9.32
N TYR A 65 7.15 -8.92 -10.34
CA TYR A 65 7.19 -9.63 -11.64
C TYR A 65 8.28 -10.69 -11.75
N ARG A 66 9.22 -10.74 -10.80
CA ARG A 66 10.24 -11.79 -10.72
C ARG A 66 9.64 -13.16 -10.37
N TYR A 67 8.50 -13.17 -9.69
CA TYR A 67 7.78 -14.38 -9.31
C TYR A 67 6.36 -14.38 -9.90
N LYS A 68 5.80 -15.58 -10.10
CA LYS A 68 4.41 -15.72 -10.50
C LYS A 68 3.53 -15.63 -9.26
N LEU A 69 2.96 -14.45 -9.01
CA LEU A 69 2.05 -14.17 -7.90
C LEU A 69 0.59 -14.09 -8.40
N ASP A 70 -0.34 -14.61 -7.61
CA ASP A 70 -1.78 -14.41 -7.83
C ASP A 70 -2.24 -12.99 -7.42
N GLU A 71 -3.49 -12.64 -7.71
CA GLU A 71 -4.03 -11.30 -7.41
C GLU A 71 -3.87 -10.89 -5.93
N LEU A 72 -4.15 -11.83 -5.02
CA LEU A 72 -4.12 -11.60 -3.59
C LEU A 72 -2.67 -11.47 -3.09
N GLU A 73 -1.77 -12.31 -3.60
CA GLU A 73 -0.34 -12.25 -3.31
C GLU A 73 0.29 -10.96 -3.83
N ARG A 74 -0.13 -10.44 -5.00
CA ARG A 74 0.31 -9.14 -5.53
C ARG A 74 -0.08 -7.99 -4.61
N ALA A 75 -1.35 -7.95 -4.18
CA ALA A 75 -1.81 -6.97 -3.21
C ALA A 75 -1.02 -7.10 -1.89
N ARG A 76 -0.83 -8.33 -1.40
CA ARG A 76 -0.12 -8.61 -0.15
C ARG A 76 1.35 -8.22 -0.19
N VAL A 77 2.07 -8.49 -1.29
CA VAL A 77 3.51 -8.20 -1.40
C VAL A 77 3.76 -6.68 -1.42
N ILE A 78 2.92 -5.91 -2.12
CA ILE A 78 2.97 -4.44 -2.12
C ILE A 78 2.69 -3.93 -0.71
N PHE A 79 1.59 -4.39 -0.11
CA PHE A 79 1.19 -4.01 1.24
C PHE A 79 2.34 -4.26 2.21
N ARG A 80 2.92 -5.48 2.19
CA ARG A 80 3.96 -5.84 3.12
C ARG A 80 5.23 -5.03 2.90
N TRP A 81 5.62 -4.81 1.65
CA TRP A 81 6.80 -4.01 1.32
C TRP A 81 6.65 -2.58 1.84
N MET A 82 5.52 -1.91 1.59
CA MET A 82 5.27 -0.56 2.09
C MET A 82 5.29 -0.47 3.62
N THR A 83 4.82 -1.52 4.31
CA THR A 83 4.84 -1.55 5.78
C THR A 83 6.23 -1.84 6.37
N ALA A 84 7.16 -2.38 5.58
CA ALA A 84 8.51 -2.72 6.02
C ALA A 84 9.57 -1.70 5.53
N LYS A 85 9.28 -0.99 4.44
CA LYS A 85 10.15 0.00 3.84
C LYS A 85 10.14 1.28 4.68
N ASP A 86 11.32 1.84 4.91
CA ASP A 86 11.44 3.21 5.38
C ASP A 86 11.04 4.18 4.25
N MET A 87 9.76 4.54 4.25
CA MET A 87 9.18 5.41 3.22
C MET A 87 9.70 6.86 3.32
N GLN A 88 10.19 7.30 4.49
CA GLN A 88 10.79 8.63 4.64
C GLN A 88 12.15 8.72 3.95
N ASN A 89 12.87 7.59 3.83
CA ASN A 89 14.18 7.50 3.19
C ASN A 89 14.15 6.75 1.84
N ILE A 90 13.01 6.73 1.15
CA ILE A 90 12.91 6.15 -0.19
C ILE A 90 13.57 7.06 -1.24
N TYR A 91 14.27 6.46 -2.21
CA TYR A 91 15.02 7.20 -3.21
C TYR A 91 14.99 6.50 -4.59
N PHE A 92 14.84 7.30 -5.65
CA PHE A 92 15.01 6.92 -7.05
C PHE A 92 15.98 7.88 -7.74
N GLU A 93 16.73 7.39 -8.74
CA GLU A 93 17.78 8.17 -9.43
C GLU A 93 17.20 9.28 -10.32
N HIS A 94 16.04 9.02 -10.94
CA HIS A 94 15.36 9.96 -11.83
C HIS A 94 13.87 10.03 -11.50
N VAL A 95 13.37 11.23 -11.24
CA VAL A 95 12.02 11.47 -10.72
C VAL A 95 11.30 12.50 -11.59
N PRO A 96 10.74 12.09 -12.75
CA PRO A 96 9.91 12.97 -13.56
C PRO A 96 8.67 13.43 -12.77
N PRO A 97 8.20 14.68 -12.94
CA PRO A 97 6.95 15.13 -12.31
C PRO A 97 5.76 14.22 -12.67
N ASN A 98 4.93 13.89 -11.69
CA ASN A 98 3.76 13.00 -11.82
C ASN A 98 4.09 11.53 -12.19
N SER A 99 5.36 11.12 -12.09
CA SER A 99 5.75 9.72 -12.23
C SER A 99 5.41 8.89 -10.98
N PRO A 100 5.37 7.55 -11.07
CA PRO A 100 5.28 6.70 -9.89
C PRO A 100 6.40 6.96 -8.88
N GLU A 101 7.61 7.24 -9.35
CA GLU A 101 8.75 7.64 -8.52
C GLU A 101 8.45 8.91 -7.73
N ASP A 102 7.87 9.93 -8.37
CA ASP A 102 7.48 11.21 -7.75
C ASP A 102 6.40 11.00 -6.68
N VAL A 103 5.40 10.16 -6.97
CA VAL A 103 4.37 9.81 -5.99
C VAL A 103 4.98 9.10 -4.78
N LEU A 104 5.84 8.10 -4.98
CA LEU A 104 6.46 7.37 -3.87
C LEU A 104 7.42 8.24 -3.05
N MET A 105 8.20 9.10 -3.70
CA MET A 105 9.10 10.04 -3.01
C MET A 105 8.37 11.24 -2.40
N SER A 106 7.12 11.53 -2.79
CA SER A 106 6.37 12.63 -2.17
C SER A 106 6.16 12.43 -0.66
N PHE A 107 6.19 11.18 -0.17
CA PHE A 107 6.12 10.85 1.25
C PHE A 107 7.30 11.43 2.05
N SER A 108 8.52 11.40 1.51
CA SER A 108 9.70 12.00 2.17
C SER A 108 9.64 13.52 2.28
N THR A 109 8.69 14.14 1.57
CA THR A 109 8.41 15.58 1.61
C THR A 109 7.12 15.90 2.35
N ASN A 110 6.52 14.93 3.06
CA ASN A 110 5.22 15.04 3.74
C ASN A 110 4.09 15.55 2.83
N ARG A 111 4.10 15.17 1.55
CA ARG A 111 3.05 15.49 0.57
C ARG A 111 2.29 14.26 0.08
N GLY A 112 2.81 13.08 0.36
CA GLY A 112 2.24 11.80 -0.09
C GLY A 112 1.54 11.08 1.04
N THR A 113 0.51 10.32 0.70
CA THR A 113 -0.19 9.42 1.63
C THR A 113 0.13 7.96 1.30
N PHE A 114 0.04 7.08 2.31
CA PHE A 114 0.17 5.65 2.09
C PHE A 114 -0.86 5.12 1.08
N SER A 115 -2.09 5.63 1.14
CA SER A 115 -3.17 5.20 0.25
C SER A 115 -2.88 5.51 -1.22
N ARG A 116 -2.33 6.70 -1.52
CA ARG A 116 -1.98 7.10 -2.88
C ARG A 116 -0.83 6.30 -3.44
N MET A 117 0.21 6.05 -2.64
CA MET A 117 1.34 5.21 -3.04
C MET A 117 0.90 3.77 -3.32
N TYR A 118 0.06 3.20 -2.46
CA TYR A 118 -0.46 1.84 -2.63
C TYR A 118 -1.33 1.71 -3.89
N GLU A 119 -2.19 2.70 -4.15
CA GLU A 119 -3.00 2.78 -5.37
C GLU A 119 -2.14 2.80 -6.63
N VAL A 120 -1.10 3.64 -6.68
CA VAL A 120 -0.17 3.67 -7.83
C VAL A 120 0.48 2.31 -8.03
N MET A 121 1.01 1.69 -6.99
CA MET A 121 1.62 0.36 -7.11
C MET A 121 0.63 -0.73 -7.54
N CYS A 122 -0.63 -0.66 -7.07
CA CYS A 122 -1.69 -1.58 -7.49
C CYS A 122 -2.06 -1.42 -8.97
N ASN A 123 -2.16 -0.19 -9.45
CA ASN A 123 -2.49 0.08 -10.85
C ASN A 123 -1.42 -0.48 -11.80
N TYR A 124 -0.14 -0.43 -11.40
CA TYR A 124 0.97 -1.07 -12.12
C TYR A 124 1.16 -2.57 -11.80
N SER A 125 0.32 -3.16 -10.95
CA SER A 125 0.32 -4.59 -10.63
C SER A 125 -0.95 -5.32 -11.10
N GLU A 126 -1.73 -4.67 -11.97
CA GLU A 126 -2.96 -5.22 -12.54
C GLU A 126 -4.06 -5.45 -11.49
N ILE A 127 -4.02 -4.71 -10.37
CA ILE A 127 -5.03 -4.74 -9.32
C ILE A 127 -5.82 -3.43 -9.37
N HIS A 128 -7.11 -3.51 -9.68
CA HIS A 128 -7.99 -2.34 -9.55
C HIS A 128 -8.00 -1.86 -8.10
N CYS A 129 -7.53 -0.64 -7.87
CA CYS A 129 -7.42 -0.04 -6.56
C CYS A 129 -7.96 1.38 -6.59
N VAL A 130 -8.74 1.74 -5.58
CA VAL A 130 -9.31 3.08 -5.43
C VAL A 130 -8.96 3.62 -4.04
N THR A 131 -8.42 4.82 -4.00
CA THR A 131 -8.26 5.59 -2.75
C THR A 131 -9.60 6.15 -2.28
N VAL A 132 -9.94 5.92 -1.02
CA VAL A 132 -11.14 6.43 -0.37
C VAL A 132 -10.72 7.32 0.81
N SER A 133 -11.15 8.58 0.77
CA SER A 133 -11.01 9.52 1.88
C SER A 133 -12.24 9.45 2.79
N GLY A 134 -12.01 9.41 4.10
CA GLY A 134 -13.07 9.39 5.08
C GLY A 134 -12.57 9.72 6.48
N TYR A 135 -13.17 9.08 7.47
CA TYR A 135 -12.94 9.39 8.88
C TYR A 135 -12.42 8.19 9.62
N ALA A 136 -11.34 8.38 10.38
CA ALA A 136 -10.85 7.41 11.34
C ALA A 136 -10.70 8.06 12.72
N LYS A 137 -10.91 7.26 13.76
CA LYS A 137 -10.62 7.67 15.15
C LYS A 137 -9.11 7.62 15.34
N GLY A 138 -8.50 8.78 15.62
CA GLY A 138 -7.12 8.84 16.07
C GLY A 138 -6.98 8.62 17.56
N VAL A 139 -5.77 8.83 18.09
CA VAL A 139 -5.46 8.65 19.52
C VAL A 139 -6.08 9.65 20.45
N ASP A 140 -6.31 10.85 19.94
CA ASP A 140 -6.94 11.93 20.67
C ASP A 140 -8.48 11.74 20.75
N TYR A 141 -9.03 10.75 20.04
CA TYR A 141 -10.44 10.43 20.12
C TYR A 141 -10.77 9.68 21.42
N LEU A 142 -11.56 10.31 22.30
CA LEU A 142 -11.99 9.78 23.58
C LEU A 142 -13.46 9.34 23.58
N PRO A 143 -13.84 8.35 24.41
CA PRO A 143 -15.25 8.02 24.62
C PRO A 143 -16.05 9.25 25.06
N GLY A 144 -17.07 9.61 24.28
CA GLY A 144 -17.90 10.81 24.53
C GLY A 144 -17.65 11.95 23.54
N ASP A 145 -16.57 11.88 22.76
CA ASP A 145 -16.29 12.87 21.72
C ASP A 145 -17.35 12.88 20.64
N LYS A 146 -17.80 14.09 20.29
CA LYS A 146 -18.78 14.32 19.24
C LYS A 146 -18.09 14.30 17.89
N PHE A 147 -18.70 13.60 16.94
CA PHE A 147 -18.29 13.69 15.54
C PHE A 147 -18.62 15.10 15.00
N SER A 148 -17.58 15.85 14.62
CA SER A 148 -17.69 17.24 14.17
C SER A 148 -17.81 17.40 12.65
N GLY A 149 -17.68 16.31 11.87
CA GLY A 149 -17.80 16.35 10.41
C GLY A 149 -16.80 17.29 9.72
N LEU A 150 -15.60 17.46 10.32
CA LEU A 150 -14.44 18.16 9.74
C LEU A 150 -14.07 17.59 8.36
N PRO A 151 -13.14 18.17 7.57
CA PRO A 151 -12.64 17.46 6.39
C PRO A 151 -12.20 16.02 6.74
N PRO A 152 -12.36 15.06 5.81
CA PRO A 152 -11.83 13.70 5.98
C PRO A 152 -10.39 13.74 6.52
N ASN A 153 -10.14 13.00 7.60
CA ASN A 153 -8.86 12.99 8.30
C ASN A 153 -8.05 11.70 8.07
N HIS A 154 -8.54 10.84 7.17
CA HIS A 154 -7.89 9.57 6.88
C HIS A 154 -8.20 9.09 5.47
N SER A 155 -7.32 8.27 4.94
CA SER A 155 -7.50 7.63 3.64
C SER A 155 -7.07 6.17 3.65
N TRP A 156 -7.82 5.33 2.93
CA TRP A 156 -7.53 3.91 2.77
C TRP A 156 -7.82 3.47 1.34
N ASN A 157 -7.49 2.23 1.01
CA ASN A 157 -7.74 1.69 -0.32
C ASN A 157 -8.86 0.66 -0.32
N VAL A 158 -9.51 0.54 -1.47
CA VAL A 158 -10.40 -0.57 -1.80
C VAL A 158 -9.84 -1.25 -3.05
N ILE A 159 -9.53 -2.53 -2.95
CA ILE A 159 -8.99 -3.33 -4.06
C ILE A 159 -10.02 -4.33 -4.57
N TYR A 160 -10.04 -4.57 -5.88
CA TYR A 160 -10.85 -5.63 -6.47
C TYR A 160 -9.98 -6.87 -6.67
N ILE A 161 -10.31 -7.94 -5.95
CA ILE A 161 -9.61 -9.22 -6.02
C ILE A 161 -10.66 -10.33 -6.10
N ARG A 162 -10.43 -11.36 -6.91
CA ARG A 162 -11.29 -12.56 -7.03
C ARG A 162 -12.79 -12.23 -7.13
N GLY A 163 -13.14 -11.18 -7.88
CA GLY A 163 -14.52 -10.78 -8.12
C GLY A 163 -15.21 -9.98 -7.00
N SER A 164 -14.47 -9.48 -6.01
CA SER A 164 -14.98 -8.70 -4.88
C SER A 164 -14.09 -7.52 -4.52
N TRP A 165 -14.72 -6.40 -4.16
CA TRP A 165 -14.06 -5.29 -3.49
C TRP A 165 -13.69 -5.66 -2.05
N GLN A 166 -12.51 -5.25 -1.60
CA GLN A 166 -11.94 -5.54 -0.28
C GLN A 166 -11.18 -4.31 0.25
N LEU A 167 -11.29 -4.03 1.55
CA LEU A 167 -10.63 -2.89 2.20
C LEU A 167 -9.17 -3.20 2.54
N VAL A 168 -8.28 -2.24 2.31
CA VAL A 168 -6.87 -2.28 2.67
C VAL A 168 -6.45 -0.94 3.27
N ASP A 169 -5.76 -0.99 4.41
CA ASP A 169 -5.22 0.20 5.07
C ASP A 169 -3.74 -0.02 5.39
N VAL A 170 -2.87 0.59 4.58
CA VAL A 170 -1.42 0.48 4.73
C VAL A 170 -0.91 1.39 5.85
N HIS A 171 -1.52 2.56 6.04
CA HIS A 171 -1.11 3.53 7.06
C HIS A 171 -1.19 2.91 8.46
N TRP A 172 -2.33 2.29 8.80
CA TRP A 172 -2.50 1.63 10.09
C TRP A 172 -1.60 0.39 10.26
N ALA A 173 -1.31 -0.32 9.16
CA ALA A 173 -0.44 -1.48 9.20
C ALA A 173 1.04 -1.13 9.43
N ALA A 174 1.51 -0.04 8.83
CA ALA A 174 2.89 0.43 8.99
C ALA A 174 3.18 0.84 10.44
N ARG A 175 2.20 1.47 11.12
CA ARG A 175 2.31 1.86 12.53
C ARG A 175 2.59 0.70 13.48
N TYR A 176 1.92 -0.44 13.28
CA TYR A 176 2.06 -1.60 14.17
C TYR A 176 3.50 -2.15 14.19
N LEU A 177 4.25 -1.97 13.11
CA LEU A 177 5.59 -2.54 12.95
C LEU A 177 6.70 -1.62 13.47
N SER A 178 6.52 -0.30 13.35
CA SER A 178 7.48 0.69 13.86
C SER A 178 7.59 0.68 15.39
N SER A 179 6.56 0.19 16.10
CA SER A 179 6.56 0.20 17.57
C SER A 179 7.39 -0.91 18.22
N GLY A 180 7.73 -2.00 17.50
CA GLY A 180 8.68 -3.06 17.93
C GLY A 180 8.40 -3.78 19.27
N LYS A 181 7.44 -3.30 20.07
CA LYS A 181 6.99 -3.79 21.36
C LYS A 181 5.52 -3.39 21.51
N ASN A 182 4.70 -4.30 22.03
CA ASN A 182 3.35 -4.00 22.49
C ASN A 182 3.43 -3.09 23.73
N VAL A 183 3.78 -1.82 23.56
CA VAL A 183 3.68 -0.80 24.60
C VAL A 183 2.79 0.33 24.08
N PRO A 184 1.73 0.71 24.80
CA PRO A 184 0.78 1.74 24.35
C PRO A 184 1.38 3.13 24.08
N GLU A 185 2.64 3.36 24.46
CA GLU A 185 3.17 4.71 24.70
C GLU A 185 4.02 5.30 23.57
N ASN A 186 4.37 4.55 22.51
CA ASN A 186 5.23 5.06 21.43
C ASN A 186 4.68 4.78 20.03
N VAL A 187 3.40 5.03 19.83
CA VAL A 187 2.85 5.13 18.48
C VAL A 187 2.61 6.62 18.23
N GLY A 188 3.50 7.26 17.47
CA GLY A 188 3.28 8.62 16.99
C GLY A 188 2.16 8.60 15.95
N TYR A 189 1.06 9.30 16.22
CA TYR A 189 -0.08 9.37 15.32
C TYR A 189 -0.04 10.62 14.44
N GLU A 190 0.80 10.64 13.40
CA GLU A 190 0.68 11.60 12.30
C GLU A 190 -0.44 11.18 11.34
N TYR A 191 -1.32 12.11 11.01
CA TYR A 191 -2.41 11.94 10.06
C TYR A 191 -1.91 12.05 8.61
N ASP A 192 -2.69 11.55 7.66
CA ASP A 192 -2.55 11.91 6.25
C ASP A 192 -3.07 13.36 6.08
N ASP A 193 -2.36 14.36 6.62
CA ASP A 193 -2.67 15.78 6.45
C ASP A 193 -2.14 16.34 5.12
#